data_AF-A0A260ZYX2-F1
#
_entry.id   AF-A0A260ZYX2-F1
#
_cell.length_a   1.000
_cell.length_b   1.000
_cell.length_c   1.000
_cell.angle_alpha   90.00
_cell.angle_beta   90.00
_cell.angle_gamma   90.00
#
_symmetry.space_group_name_H-M   'P 1'
#
loop_
_entity.id
_entity.type
_entity.pdbx_description
1 polymer ?
#
loop_
_entity_poly.entity_id
_entity_poly.type
_entity_poly.pdbx_seq_one_letter_code
_entity_poly.pdbx_strand_id
1 'polypeptide(L)'
;MSLSLYCRECGWFASDTTQLENHWKYIHHGFRQPPPNITQEAFNTMPNWSLHKQAHTCPVCLDHHPQMVGLAHHISSNHPLRNCFQPTTHTSQPLLDRWVNILHACFGTKIANTIIKGIKHRKCPECRRLFKSTQECAIHIFKEHFKTRQQIMDSEAYTNWARYVNFVNPGILPAMEKEHFALENKPPRFVIHRQPDVEVQIDSPVMLQQLLSKKLHEELISHI
;
A
#
# COMPACT_ATOMS: atom_id res chain seq x y z
N MET A 1 -24.72 28.49 -13.91
CA MET A 1 -23.58 28.31 -13.00
C MET A 1 -22.42 27.73 -13.82
N SER A 2 -21.21 28.30 -13.73
CA SER A 2 -20.05 27.84 -14.51
C SER A 2 -19.07 27.05 -13.64
N LEU A 3 -18.56 25.94 -14.16
CA LEU A 3 -17.49 25.14 -13.54
C LEU A 3 -16.19 25.95 -13.41
N SER A 4 -15.91 26.83 -14.37
CA SER A 4 -14.72 27.70 -14.33
C SER A 4 -14.78 28.76 -13.24
N LEU A 5 -15.98 29.06 -12.73
CA LEU A 5 -16.23 30.05 -11.67
C LEU A 5 -16.53 29.41 -10.31
N TYR A 6 -16.44 28.08 -10.22
CA TYR A 6 -16.75 27.32 -9.02
C TYR A 6 -15.50 27.01 -8.22
N CYS A 7 -15.45 27.50 -6.97
CA CYS A 7 -14.43 27.11 -6.01
C CYS A 7 -14.78 25.73 -5.45
N ARG A 8 -14.06 24.68 -5.86
CA ARG A 8 -14.32 23.32 -5.36
C ARG A 8 -13.83 23.14 -3.91
N GLU A 9 -13.01 24.05 -3.37
CA GLU A 9 -12.47 23.93 -2.01
C GLU A 9 -13.51 24.26 -0.94
N CYS A 10 -14.45 25.17 -1.24
CA CYS A 10 -15.52 25.59 -0.32
C CYS A 10 -16.93 25.49 -0.91
N GLY A 11 -17.09 25.30 -2.22
CA GLY A 11 -18.39 25.19 -2.88
C GLY A 11 -19.01 26.54 -3.28
N TRP A 12 -18.22 27.61 -3.31
CA TRP A 12 -18.67 28.96 -3.62
C TRP A 12 -18.58 29.26 -5.11
N PHE A 13 -19.49 30.10 -5.63
CA PHE A 13 -19.52 30.53 -7.02
C PHE A 13 -19.17 32.01 -7.15
N ALA A 14 -18.22 32.31 -8.03
CA ALA A 14 -17.87 33.66 -8.43
C ALA A 14 -18.78 34.18 -9.55
N SER A 15 -18.93 35.50 -9.65
CA SER A 15 -19.53 36.19 -10.79
C SER A 15 -18.61 36.18 -12.02
N ASP A 16 -17.30 36.24 -11.78
CA ASP A 16 -16.25 36.33 -12.80
C ASP A 16 -14.92 35.78 -12.27
N THR A 17 -13.94 35.68 -13.17
CA THR A 17 -12.62 35.11 -12.85
C THR A 17 -11.85 35.97 -11.86
N THR A 18 -11.98 37.30 -11.92
CA THR A 18 -11.28 38.21 -10.99
C THR A 18 -11.76 38.00 -9.56
N GLN A 19 -13.06 37.81 -9.38
CA GLN A 19 -13.65 37.52 -8.08
C GLN A 19 -13.22 36.14 -7.55
N LEU A 20 -13.12 35.13 -8.42
CA LEU A 20 -12.60 33.81 -8.05
C LEU A 20 -11.12 33.87 -7.64
N GLU A 21 -10.31 34.63 -8.36
CA GLU A 21 -8.90 34.85 -8.05
C GLU A 21 -8.70 35.53 -6.69
N ASN A 22 -9.49 36.58 -6.43
CA ASN A 22 -9.50 37.24 -5.12
C ASN A 22 -9.97 36.29 -4.02
N HIS A 23 -11.01 35.49 -4.28
CA HIS A 23 -11.48 34.49 -3.33
C HIS A 23 -10.37 33.50 -2.95
N TRP A 24 -9.63 32.96 -3.92
CA TRP A 24 -8.48 32.11 -3.60
C TRP A 24 -7.42 32.86 -2.80
N LYS A 25 -7.05 34.07 -3.20
CA LYS A 25 -6.04 34.89 -2.52
C LYS A 25 -6.37 35.14 -1.05
N TYR A 26 -7.61 35.50 -0.74
CA TYR A 26 -8.00 35.98 0.60
C TYR A 26 -8.63 34.90 1.48
N ILE A 27 -9.39 33.96 0.92
CA ILE A 27 -10.09 32.92 1.69
C ILE A 27 -9.26 31.64 1.77
N HIS A 28 -8.58 31.31 0.67
CA HIS A 28 -7.75 30.11 0.57
C HIS A 28 -6.26 30.45 0.51
N HIS A 29 -5.83 31.63 0.98
CA HIS A 29 -4.42 32.03 1.07
C HIS A 29 -3.60 31.85 -0.22
N GLY A 30 -4.24 32.07 -1.37
CA GLY A 30 -3.65 31.92 -2.70
C GLY A 30 -3.63 30.48 -3.23
N PHE A 31 -4.14 29.50 -2.48
CA PHE A 31 -4.20 28.11 -2.92
C PHE A 31 -5.25 27.90 -4.01
N ARG A 32 -4.86 27.14 -5.03
CA ARG A 32 -5.71 26.79 -6.17
C ARG A 32 -5.81 25.28 -6.30
N GLN A 33 -7.00 24.82 -6.64
CA GLN A 33 -7.22 23.42 -6.98
C GLN A 33 -6.79 23.13 -8.42
N PRO A 34 -6.37 21.89 -8.71
CA PRO A 34 -6.03 21.51 -10.07
C PRO A 34 -7.26 21.63 -10.98
N PRO A 35 -7.07 21.71 -12.30
CA PRO A 35 -8.18 21.68 -13.25
C PRO A 35 -9.13 20.51 -12.96
N PRO A 36 -10.45 20.73 -13.04
CA PRO A 36 -11.41 19.65 -12.89
C PRO A 36 -11.28 18.67 -14.06
N ASN A 37 -11.49 17.38 -13.79
CA ASN A 37 -11.52 16.30 -14.77
C ASN A 37 -12.97 15.95 -15.17
N ILE A 38 -13.82 16.97 -15.33
CA ILE A 38 -15.21 16.81 -15.77
C ILE A 38 -15.59 17.92 -16.74
N THR A 39 -16.60 17.67 -17.57
CA THR A 39 -17.19 18.67 -18.46
C THR A 39 -18.16 19.59 -17.71
N GLN A 40 -18.49 20.73 -18.34
CA GLN A 40 -19.53 21.63 -17.83
C GLN A 40 -20.90 20.93 -17.73
N GLU A 41 -21.22 20.05 -18.67
CA GLU A 41 -22.48 19.28 -18.67
C GLU A 41 -22.53 18.33 -17.47
N ALA A 42 -21.44 17.58 -17.22
CA ALA A 42 -21.33 16.73 -16.05
C ALA A 42 -21.48 17.54 -14.75
N PHE A 43 -20.84 18.72 -14.68
CA PHE A 43 -20.96 19.64 -13.55
C PHE A 43 -22.41 20.10 -13.31
N ASN A 44 -23.13 20.47 -14.38
CA ASN A 44 -24.52 20.92 -14.28
C ASN A 44 -25.46 19.84 -13.72
N THR A 45 -25.14 18.56 -13.92
CA THR A 45 -25.92 17.44 -13.37
C THR A 45 -25.53 17.05 -11.94
N MET A 46 -24.43 17.59 -11.41
CA MET A 46 -23.87 17.23 -10.11
C MET A 46 -24.84 17.36 -8.94
N PRO A 47 -25.69 18.41 -8.85
CA PRO A 47 -26.69 18.52 -7.79
C PRO A 47 -27.67 17.33 -7.74
N ASN A 48 -27.86 16.64 -8.87
CA ASN A 48 -28.75 15.50 -8.99
C ASN A 48 -28.03 14.15 -8.89
N TRP A 49 -26.72 14.14 -8.62
CA TRP A 49 -25.99 12.89 -8.45
C TRP A 49 -26.43 12.17 -7.18
N SER A 50 -26.61 10.85 -7.28
CA SER A 50 -26.85 10.01 -6.11
C SER A 50 -25.69 10.10 -5.13
N LEU A 51 -25.97 9.87 -3.83
CA LEU A 51 -24.93 9.80 -2.79
C LEU A 51 -23.81 8.82 -3.17
N HIS A 52 -24.17 7.70 -3.79
CA HIS A 52 -23.19 6.70 -4.25
C HIS A 52 -22.25 7.26 -5.32
N LYS A 53 -22.76 8.02 -6.30
CA LYS A 53 -21.93 8.68 -7.32
C LYS A 53 -21.05 9.76 -6.70
N GLN A 54 -21.59 10.55 -5.77
CA GLN A 54 -20.83 11.57 -5.05
C GLN A 54 -19.70 10.94 -4.20
N ALA A 55 -19.98 9.85 -3.49
CA ALA A 55 -19.00 9.11 -2.70
C ALA A 55 -17.84 8.56 -3.56
N HIS A 56 -18.16 8.12 -4.77
CA HIS A 56 -17.23 7.60 -5.77
C HIS A 56 -16.60 8.70 -6.65
N THR A 57 -16.73 9.97 -6.27
CA THR A 57 -16.12 11.09 -7.01
C THR A 57 -15.05 11.76 -6.18
N CYS A 58 -13.90 12.06 -6.80
CA CYS A 58 -12.82 12.80 -6.17
C CYS A 58 -13.28 14.22 -5.78
N PRO A 59 -13.14 14.63 -4.51
CA PRO A 59 -13.60 15.96 -4.09
C PRO A 59 -12.74 17.11 -4.62
N VAL A 60 -11.57 16.81 -5.23
CA VAL A 60 -10.59 17.81 -5.67
C VAL A 60 -10.71 18.07 -7.18
N CYS A 61 -10.60 17.01 -7.98
CA CYS A 61 -10.66 17.11 -9.44
C CYS A 61 -12.01 16.67 -10.02
N LEU A 62 -12.93 16.15 -9.20
CA LEU A 62 -14.25 15.67 -9.63
C LEU A 62 -14.23 14.44 -10.55
N ASP A 63 -13.07 13.77 -10.67
CA ASP A 63 -12.95 12.52 -11.40
C ASP A 63 -13.74 11.39 -10.73
N HIS A 64 -14.46 10.60 -11.53
CA HIS A 64 -15.29 9.51 -11.04
C HIS A 64 -14.52 8.20 -11.06
N HIS A 65 -14.57 7.48 -9.95
CA HIS A 65 -13.91 6.19 -9.79
C HIS A 65 -14.94 5.11 -9.47
N PRO A 66 -15.00 4.01 -10.25
CA PRO A 66 -15.96 2.94 -10.00
C PRO A 66 -15.67 2.14 -8.72
N GLN A 67 -14.46 2.28 -8.16
CA GLN A 67 -14.03 1.57 -6.96
C GLN A 67 -13.51 2.55 -5.90
N MET A 68 -14.01 2.46 -4.68
CA MET A 68 -13.57 3.30 -3.54
C MET A 68 -12.06 3.19 -3.25
N VAL A 69 -11.47 2.01 -3.45
CA VAL A 69 -10.02 1.81 -3.27
C VAL A 69 -9.23 2.59 -4.30
N GLY A 70 -9.66 2.57 -5.57
CA GLY A 70 -9.07 3.37 -6.63
C GLY A 70 -9.18 4.86 -6.36
N LEU A 71 -10.32 5.31 -5.83
CA LEU A 71 -10.53 6.69 -5.43
C LEU A 71 -9.61 7.11 -4.28
N ALA A 72 -9.54 6.31 -3.21
CA ALA A 72 -8.67 6.59 -2.06
C ALA A 72 -7.18 6.64 -2.48
N HIS A 73 -6.78 5.75 -3.39
CA HIS A 73 -5.45 5.79 -4.00
C HIS A 73 -5.22 7.08 -4.80
N HIS A 74 -6.16 7.44 -5.68
CA HIS A 74 -6.09 8.64 -6.50
C HIS A 74 -5.93 9.90 -5.64
N ILE A 75 -6.77 10.06 -4.60
CA ILE A 75 -6.69 11.20 -3.67
C ILE A 75 -5.32 11.23 -2.98
N SER A 76 -4.86 10.12 -2.42
CA SER A 76 -3.59 10.11 -1.66
C SER A 76 -2.35 10.30 -2.53
N SER A 77 -2.36 9.92 -3.80
CA SER A 77 -1.22 10.03 -4.70
C SER A 77 -1.19 11.32 -5.51
N ASN A 78 -2.34 11.80 -5.99
CA ASN A 78 -2.42 12.97 -6.88
C ASN A 78 -2.87 14.24 -6.14
N HIS A 79 -3.56 14.09 -5.02
CA HIS A 79 -4.13 15.18 -4.24
C HIS A 79 -3.82 15.04 -2.74
N PRO A 80 -2.54 14.97 -2.36
CA PRO A 80 -2.14 14.82 -0.96
C PRO A 80 -2.70 15.96 -0.09
N LEU A 81 -2.93 15.64 1.19
CA LEU A 81 -3.47 16.57 2.17
C LEU A 81 -2.45 17.65 2.53
N ARG A 82 -2.90 18.91 2.52
CA ARG A 82 -2.11 20.07 2.94
C ARG A 82 -1.70 19.95 4.40
N ASN A 83 -0.40 20.06 4.64
CA ASN A 83 0.22 20.03 5.95
C ASN A 83 1.48 20.91 5.97
N CYS A 84 2.09 21.09 7.14
CA CYS A 84 3.27 21.96 7.32
C CYS A 84 4.47 21.54 6.47
N PHE A 85 4.60 20.26 6.09
CA PHE A 85 5.68 19.76 5.24
C PHE A 85 5.33 19.78 3.75
N GLN A 86 4.05 19.91 3.41
CA GLN A 86 3.54 19.95 2.04
C GLN A 86 2.52 21.07 1.86
N PRO A 87 2.95 22.34 2.07
CA PRO A 87 2.03 23.47 2.10
C PRO A 87 1.38 23.75 0.75
N THR A 88 2.02 23.36 -0.36
CA THR A 88 1.56 23.62 -1.73
C THR A 88 0.50 22.65 -2.25
N THR A 89 0.10 21.67 -1.45
CA THR A 89 -0.82 20.63 -1.91
C THR A 89 -2.28 21.10 -1.92
N HIS A 90 -3.04 20.57 -2.87
CA HIS A 90 -4.32 21.13 -3.30
C HIS A 90 -5.54 20.70 -2.46
N THR A 91 -5.34 19.79 -1.50
CA THR A 91 -6.43 19.24 -0.68
C THR A 91 -6.38 19.83 0.71
N SER A 92 -7.40 20.59 1.08
CA SER A 92 -7.57 21.06 2.46
C SER A 92 -8.31 20.04 3.31
N GLN A 93 -8.07 20.06 4.62
CA GLN A 93 -8.77 19.19 5.57
C GLN A 93 -10.29 19.36 5.52
N PRO A 94 -10.86 20.59 5.49
CA PRO A 94 -12.31 20.78 5.40
C PRO A 94 -12.94 20.17 4.14
N LEU A 95 -12.24 20.21 3.01
CA LEU A 95 -12.72 19.57 1.78
C LEU A 95 -12.79 18.05 1.94
N LEU A 96 -11.74 17.45 2.53
CA LEU A 96 -11.70 16.02 2.79
C LEU A 96 -12.77 15.60 3.79
N ASP A 97 -12.99 16.38 4.85
CA ASP A 97 -14.02 16.11 5.87
C ASP A 97 -15.43 16.09 5.27
N ARG A 98 -15.73 17.02 4.34
CA ARG A 98 -17.01 17.02 3.63
C ARG A 98 -17.21 15.75 2.80
N TRP A 99 -16.17 15.28 2.11
CA TRP A 99 -16.23 14.02 1.39
C TRP A 99 -16.38 12.82 2.33
N VAL A 100 -15.67 12.81 3.47
CA VAL A 100 -15.82 11.79 4.52
C VAL A 100 -17.25 11.73 5.05
N ASN A 101 -17.93 12.86 5.22
CA ASN A 101 -19.34 12.89 5.61
C ASN A 101 -20.25 12.23 4.57
N ILE A 102 -19.96 12.41 3.27
CA ILE A 102 -20.68 11.70 2.19
C ILE A 102 -20.44 10.20 2.30
N LEU A 103 -19.21 9.76 2.59
CA LEU A 103 -18.92 8.34 2.81
C LEU A 103 -19.68 7.77 4.00
N HIS A 104 -19.73 8.52 5.10
CA HIS A 104 -20.49 8.13 6.28
C HIS A 104 -21.97 7.99 5.98
N ALA A 105 -22.56 8.93 5.24
CA ALA A 105 -23.95 8.87 4.82
C ALA A 105 -24.22 7.69 3.84
N CYS A 106 -23.27 7.38 2.95
CA CYS A 106 -23.45 6.37 1.92
C CYS A 106 -23.20 4.93 2.40
N PHE A 107 -22.19 4.72 3.25
CA PHE A 107 -21.71 3.38 3.64
C PHE A 107 -21.75 3.12 5.16
N GLY A 108 -22.14 4.11 5.95
CA GLY A 108 -22.07 4.05 7.41
C GLY A 108 -20.65 4.25 7.97
N THR A 109 -20.59 4.57 9.26
CA THR A 109 -19.35 4.99 9.94
C THR A 109 -18.22 3.97 9.86
N LYS A 110 -18.53 2.69 10.06
CA LYS A 110 -17.54 1.61 10.09
C LYS A 110 -16.85 1.44 8.74
N ILE A 111 -17.62 1.35 7.65
CA ILE A 111 -17.08 1.11 6.31
C ILE A 111 -16.33 2.34 5.79
N ALA A 112 -16.90 3.54 5.96
CA ALA A 112 -16.26 4.79 5.60
C ALA A 112 -14.89 4.95 6.28
N ASN A 113 -14.81 4.68 7.59
CA ASN A 113 -13.53 4.71 8.32
C ASN A 113 -12.53 3.70 7.77
N THR A 114 -12.97 2.52 7.33
CA THR A 114 -12.10 1.52 6.69
C THR A 114 -11.58 2.00 5.33
N ILE A 115 -12.41 2.68 4.53
CA ILE A 115 -12.02 3.29 3.25
C ILE A 115 -10.97 4.40 3.46
N ILE A 116 -11.21 5.29 4.42
CA ILE A 116 -10.29 6.40 4.77
C ILE A 116 -8.97 5.84 5.33
N LYS A 117 -9.06 4.82 6.20
CA LYS A 117 -7.88 4.07 6.69
C LYS A 117 -7.18 3.29 5.57
N GLY A 118 -7.86 3.03 4.45
CA GLY A 118 -7.30 2.38 3.26
C GLY A 118 -6.25 3.15 2.50
N ILE A 119 -5.92 4.35 2.95
CA ILE A 119 -4.71 5.05 2.52
C ILE A 119 -3.45 4.48 3.21
N LYS A 120 -3.59 3.64 4.26
CA LYS A 120 -2.47 3.13 5.09
C LYS A 120 -1.73 1.91 4.56
N HIS A 121 -2.31 1.09 3.68
CA HIS A 121 -1.67 -0.17 3.25
C HIS A 121 -0.41 0.03 2.38
N ARG A 122 -0.24 1.23 1.80
CA ARG A 122 0.97 1.63 1.07
C ARG A 122 1.98 2.39 1.94
N LYS A 123 1.67 2.55 3.22
CA LYS A 123 2.52 3.24 4.18
C LYS A 123 3.12 2.21 5.12
N CYS A 124 4.44 2.19 5.24
CA CYS A 124 5.12 1.32 6.17
C CYS A 124 4.65 1.65 7.61
N PRO A 125 4.23 0.65 8.40
CA PRO A 125 3.78 0.89 9.77
C PRO A 125 4.93 1.32 10.71
N GLU A 126 6.16 0.93 10.39
CA GLU A 126 7.35 1.18 11.22
C GLU A 126 7.95 2.57 10.94
N CYS A 127 8.43 2.83 9.72
CA CYS A 127 9.08 4.10 9.39
C CYS A 127 8.18 5.13 8.71
N ARG A 128 6.89 4.80 8.49
CA ARG A 128 5.90 5.71 7.90
C ARG A 128 6.19 6.13 6.45
N ARG A 129 7.16 5.51 5.77
CA ARG A 129 7.45 5.75 4.34
C ARG A 129 6.29 5.27 3.46
N LEU A 130 5.97 6.03 2.41
CA LEU A 130 4.90 5.73 1.46
C LEU A 130 5.47 5.08 0.19
N PHE A 131 4.75 4.10 -0.35
CA PHE A 131 5.15 3.29 -1.51
C PHE A 131 4.10 3.35 -2.62
N LYS A 132 4.50 2.98 -3.84
CA LYS A 132 3.59 3.04 -5.00
C LYS A 132 2.57 1.89 -4.94
N SER A 133 2.96 0.74 -4.39
CA SER A 133 2.12 -0.44 -4.22
C SER A 133 2.23 -1.06 -2.83
N THR A 134 1.25 -1.88 -2.46
CA THR A 134 1.30 -2.76 -1.27
C THR A 134 2.53 -3.67 -1.31
N GLN A 135 2.87 -4.15 -2.51
CA GLN A 135 3.98 -5.07 -2.74
C GLN A 135 5.32 -4.40 -2.44
N GLU A 136 5.54 -3.18 -2.93
CA GLU A 136 6.73 -2.40 -2.61
C GLU A 136 6.82 -2.10 -1.11
N CYS A 137 5.68 -1.78 -0.47
CA CYS A 137 5.62 -1.55 0.97
C CYS A 137 5.99 -2.81 1.77
N ALA A 138 5.44 -3.96 1.41
CA ALA A 138 5.73 -5.25 2.05
C ALA A 138 7.20 -5.63 1.89
N ILE A 139 7.76 -5.51 0.66
CA ILE A 139 9.17 -5.78 0.40
C ILE A 139 10.07 -4.87 1.25
N HIS A 140 9.74 -3.59 1.33
CA HIS A 140 10.47 -2.66 2.20
C HIS A 140 10.41 -3.10 3.67
N ILE A 141 9.22 -3.46 4.15
CA ILE A 141 9.01 -3.91 5.54
C ILE A 141 9.90 -5.13 5.84
N PHE A 142 9.89 -6.12 4.96
CA PHE A 142 10.66 -7.35 5.11
C PHE A 142 12.17 -7.18 4.94
N LYS A 143 12.63 -6.13 4.25
CA LYS A 143 14.07 -5.89 4.08
C LYS A 143 14.67 -5.00 5.16
N GLU A 144 13.93 -3.97 5.56
CA GLU A 144 14.47 -2.87 6.36
C GLU A 144 14.10 -2.93 7.84
N HIS A 145 12.97 -3.56 8.19
CA HIS A 145 12.46 -3.55 9.57
C HIS A 145 12.50 -4.91 10.25
N PHE A 146 12.41 -6.00 9.48
CA PHE A 146 12.37 -7.34 10.04
C PHE A 146 13.37 -8.24 9.34
N LYS A 147 14.30 -8.82 10.10
CA LYS A 147 15.29 -9.78 9.61
C LYS A 147 14.89 -11.23 9.82
N THR A 148 13.87 -11.47 10.66
CA THR A 148 13.38 -12.81 10.97
C THR A 148 11.86 -12.80 11.10
N ARG A 149 11.26 -13.98 10.87
CA ARG A 149 9.81 -14.18 11.05
C ARG A 149 9.33 -13.88 12.48
N GLN A 150 10.16 -14.14 13.49
CA GLN A 150 9.80 -13.89 14.88
C GLN A 150 9.59 -12.39 15.15
N GLN A 151 10.48 -11.53 14.64
CA GLN A 151 10.35 -10.07 14.78
C GLN A 151 9.06 -9.52 14.16
N ILE A 152 8.58 -10.14 13.09
CA ILE A 152 7.31 -9.80 12.46
C ILE A 152 6.13 -10.11 13.38
N MET A 153 6.14 -11.32 13.97
CA MET A 153 5.08 -11.75 14.88
C MET A 153 5.05 -10.94 16.16
N ASP A 154 6.21 -10.45 16.60
CA ASP A 154 6.34 -9.62 17.80
C ASP A 154 5.97 -8.15 17.53
N SER A 155 5.92 -7.70 16.27
CA SER A 155 5.46 -6.34 15.94
C SER A 155 3.93 -6.27 15.87
N GLU A 156 3.35 -5.60 16.86
CA GLU A 156 1.93 -5.26 16.88
C GLU A 156 1.55 -4.33 15.71
N ALA A 157 2.45 -3.41 15.36
CA ALA A 157 2.25 -2.45 14.26
C ALA A 157 2.19 -3.17 12.91
N TYR A 158 3.10 -4.12 12.66
CA TYR A 158 3.04 -4.99 11.49
C TYR A 158 1.79 -5.85 11.50
N THR A 159 1.48 -6.53 12.60
CA THR A 159 0.35 -7.46 12.68
C THR A 159 -0.97 -6.76 12.34
N ASN A 160 -1.17 -5.54 12.84
CA ASN A 160 -2.34 -4.73 12.52
C ASN A 160 -2.36 -4.26 11.07
N TRP A 161 -1.20 -3.90 10.51
CA TRP A 161 -1.06 -3.57 9.08
C TRP A 161 -1.33 -4.80 8.19
N ALA A 162 -0.81 -5.97 8.53
CA ALA A 162 -0.95 -7.21 7.78
C ALA A 162 -2.39 -7.73 7.74
N ARG A 163 -3.09 -7.72 8.89
CA ARG A 163 -4.53 -7.99 8.95
C ARG A 163 -5.31 -7.08 8.01
N TYR A 164 -4.93 -5.80 7.96
CA TYR A 164 -5.56 -4.82 7.09
C TYR A 164 -5.27 -5.09 5.61
N VAL A 165 -4.01 -5.36 5.25
CA VAL A 165 -3.64 -5.74 3.88
C VAL A 165 -4.40 -6.99 3.43
N ASN A 166 -4.52 -7.99 4.29
CA ASN A 166 -5.26 -9.23 3.98
C ASN A 166 -6.76 -9.02 3.82
N PHE A 167 -7.34 -8.04 4.53
CA PHE A 167 -8.73 -7.67 4.35
C PHE A 167 -8.97 -7.01 2.98
N VAL A 168 -8.06 -6.13 2.54
CA VAL A 168 -8.21 -5.36 1.29
C VAL A 168 -7.73 -6.14 0.06
N ASN A 169 -6.70 -6.96 0.20
CA ASN A 169 -6.09 -7.77 -0.84
C ASN A 169 -5.89 -9.21 -0.32
N PRO A 170 -6.97 -10.01 -0.26
CA PRO A 170 -6.90 -11.36 0.26
C PRO A 170 -5.88 -12.21 -0.48
N GLY A 171 -5.00 -12.90 0.26
CA GLY A 171 -4.03 -13.84 -0.29
C GLY A 171 -2.73 -13.23 -0.84
N ILE A 172 -2.68 -11.92 -1.14
CA ILE A 172 -1.46 -11.27 -1.66
C ILE A 172 -0.34 -11.32 -0.61
N LEU A 173 -0.60 -10.83 0.61
CA LEU A 173 0.42 -10.77 1.64
C LEU A 173 0.90 -12.18 2.09
N PRO A 174 0.03 -13.18 2.30
CA PRO A 174 0.44 -14.56 2.58
C PRO A 174 1.34 -15.15 1.50
N ALA A 175 1.06 -14.86 0.22
CA ALA A 175 1.91 -15.31 -0.88
C ALA A 175 3.31 -14.67 -0.80
N MET A 176 3.38 -13.38 -0.49
CA MET A 176 4.65 -12.65 -0.34
C MET A 176 5.44 -13.09 0.90
N GLU A 177 4.79 -13.26 2.05
CA GLU A 177 5.42 -13.78 3.26
C GLU A 177 5.98 -15.18 2.99
N LYS A 178 5.21 -16.05 2.33
CA LYS A 178 5.66 -17.38 1.94
C LYS A 178 6.88 -17.32 1.03
N GLU A 179 6.90 -16.44 0.03
CA GLU A 179 8.04 -16.27 -0.89
C GLU A 179 9.29 -15.75 -0.16
N HIS A 180 9.13 -14.73 0.68
CA HIS A 180 10.21 -14.13 1.44
C HIS A 180 10.86 -15.13 2.42
N PHE A 181 10.05 -15.86 3.20
CA PHE A 181 10.55 -16.83 4.19
C PHE A 181 10.91 -18.19 3.61
N ALA A 182 10.47 -18.53 2.38
CA ALA A 182 10.96 -19.72 1.68
C ALA A 182 12.45 -19.61 1.31
N LEU A 183 13.02 -18.40 1.27
CA LEU A 183 14.44 -18.18 1.04
C LEU A 183 15.30 -18.39 2.30
N GLU A 184 14.76 -18.19 3.49
CA GLU A 184 15.47 -18.45 4.77
C GLU A 184 15.63 -19.95 5.07
N ASN A 185 14.74 -20.80 4.55
CA ASN A 185 14.76 -22.25 4.75
C ASN A 185 15.47 -23.04 3.64
N LYS A 186 16.13 -22.37 2.69
CA LYS A 186 16.99 -23.08 1.75
C LYS A 186 18.28 -23.47 2.47
N PRO A 187 18.63 -24.77 2.55
CA PRO A 187 19.98 -25.13 2.96
C PRO A 187 20.97 -24.39 2.06
N PRO A 188 22.14 -23.98 2.57
CA PRO A 188 23.13 -23.26 1.78
C PRO A 188 23.34 -24.05 0.48
N ARG A 189 23.02 -23.41 -0.64
CA ARG A 189 23.25 -23.98 -1.96
C ARG A 189 24.74 -23.95 -2.15
N PHE A 190 25.42 -25.03 -1.79
CA PHE A 190 26.79 -25.28 -2.23
C PHE A 190 26.74 -25.32 -3.75
N VAL A 191 27.08 -24.19 -4.38
CA VAL A 191 27.40 -24.18 -5.79
C VAL A 191 28.76 -24.85 -5.88
N ILE A 192 28.75 -26.17 -6.11
CA ILE A 192 29.95 -26.85 -6.58
C ILE A 192 30.15 -26.32 -8.00
N HIS A 193 31.05 -25.35 -8.15
CA HIS A 193 31.68 -25.10 -9.44
C HIS A 193 32.32 -26.43 -9.84
N ARG A 194 31.72 -27.13 -10.83
CA ARG A 194 32.43 -28.20 -11.54
C ARG A 194 33.61 -27.55 -12.24
N GLN A 195 34.78 -27.60 -11.62
CA GLN A 195 36.02 -27.62 -12.36
C GLN A 195 36.06 -28.93 -13.16
N PRO A 196 36.58 -28.91 -14.40
CA PRO A 196 36.73 -30.12 -15.19
C PRO A 196 37.80 -31.01 -14.53
N ASP A 197 37.39 -32.24 -14.27
CA ASP A 197 38.21 -33.45 -14.09
C ASP A 197 39.54 -33.28 -13.34
N VAL A 198 39.45 -33.27 -12.01
CA VAL A 198 40.53 -33.74 -11.14
C VAL A 198 39.91 -34.79 -10.23
N GLU A 199 40.31 -36.05 -10.37
CA GLU A 199 40.03 -37.10 -9.40
C GLU A 199 40.65 -36.70 -8.06
N VAL A 200 39.81 -36.26 -7.13
CA VAL A 200 40.21 -36.10 -5.73
C VAL A 200 39.62 -37.28 -4.97
N GLN A 201 40.50 -38.21 -4.57
CA GLN A 201 40.23 -39.18 -3.53
C GLN A 201 39.86 -38.43 -2.25
N ILE A 202 38.62 -38.58 -1.77
CA ILE A 202 38.18 -38.01 -0.50
C ILE A 202 38.32 -39.08 0.57
N ASP A 203 39.44 -39.03 1.30
CA ASP A 203 39.57 -39.67 2.62
C ASP A 203 38.73 -38.85 3.63
N SER A 204 37.44 -39.18 3.73
CA SER A 204 36.61 -38.71 4.84
C SER A 204 36.67 -39.74 5.98
N PRO A 205 37.19 -39.38 7.17
CA PRO A 205 37.23 -40.28 8.34
C PRO A 205 35.86 -40.84 8.73
N VAL A 206 34.79 -40.12 8.39
CA VAL A 206 33.40 -40.49 8.69
C VAL A 206 32.92 -41.64 7.78
N MET A 207 33.33 -41.66 6.51
CA MET A 207 33.00 -42.74 5.59
C MET A 207 33.78 -44.02 5.91
N LEU A 208 35.05 -43.89 6.34
CA LEU A 208 35.85 -45.04 6.79
C LEU A 208 35.24 -45.68 8.06
N GLN A 209 34.75 -44.87 8.99
CA GLN A 209 34.10 -45.35 10.21
C GLN A 209 32.76 -46.04 9.94
N GLN A 210 31.99 -45.55 8.96
CA GLN A 210 30.75 -46.21 8.51
C GLN A 210 31.02 -47.52 7.77
N LEU A 211 32.07 -47.58 6.95
CA LEU A 211 32.47 -48.80 6.24
C LEU A 211 33.01 -49.87 7.19
N LEU A 212 33.81 -49.48 8.19
CA LEU A 212 34.31 -50.39 9.23
C LEU A 212 33.17 -50.91 10.11
N SER A 213 32.24 -50.05 10.50
CA SER A 213 31.03 -50.44 11.25
C SER A 213 30.19 -51.46 10.47
N LYS A 214 30.02 -51.23 9.16
CA LYS A 214 29.24 -52.13 8.30
C LYS A 214 29.92 -53.49 8.10
N LYS A 215 31.25 -53.51 7.88
CA LYS A 215 32.03 -54.76 7.80
C LYS A 215 31.99 -55.56 9.10
N LEU A 216 32.12 -54.89 10.26
CA LEU A 216 32.07 -55.57 11.56
C LEU A 216 30.70 -56.20 11.81
N HIS A 217 29.62 -55.53 11.37
CA HIS A 217 28.25 -56.05 11.48
C HIS A 217 28.03 -57.27 10.58
N GLU A 218 28.54 -57.23 9.34
CA GLU A 218 28.46 -58.35 8.41
C GLU A 218 29.27 -59.58 8.89
N GLU A 219 30.46 -59.38 9.46
CA GLU A 219 31.27 -60.45 10.07
C GLU A 219 30.57 -61.09 11.28
N LEU A 220 29.98 -60.29 12.18
CA LEU A 220 29.24 -60.79 13.35
C LEU A 220 28.00 -61.62 12.96
N ILE A 221 27.31 -61.26 11.87
CA ILE A 221 26.15 -62.02 11.38
C ILE A 221 26.57 -63.34 10.74
N SER A 222 27.76 -63.41 10.13
CA SER A 222 28.27 -64.65 9.51
C SER A 222 28.74 -65.74 10.48
N HIS A 223 28.83 -65.43 11.78
CA HIS A 223 29.30 -66.35 12.83
C HIS A 223 28.17 -66.81 13.80
N ILE A 224 26.91 -66.51 13.46
CA ILE A 224 25.68 -67.02 14.10
C ILE A 224 25.00 -67.98 13.13
#